data_AF-A0A1B0DK80-F1
#
_entry.id   AF-A0A1B0DK80-F1
#
_cell.length_a   1.000
_cell.length_b   1.000
_cell.length_c   1.000
_cell.angle_alpha   90.00
_cell.angle_beta   90.00
_cell.angle_gamma   90.00
#
_symmetry.space_group_name_H-M   'P 1'
#
loop_
_entity.id
_entity.type
_entity.pdbx_description
1 polymer ?
#
loop_
_entity_poly.entity_id
_entity_poly.type
_entity_poly.pdbx_seq_one_letter_code
_entity_poly.pdbx_strand_id
1 'polypeptide(L)'
;SCREASGGNVTRSPGSHLLLHQNTSNTVTSVTNSNHKVTTSSVSATPNPLGTAGSHRECAGCSKVITERFLLRALDLFWHEDCLKCGCCDCRLGEVGSTLYTKANLILCKRDYLRLFGTTGYCAACNKVIPAFEMVMRAKSNVYHLECFACQQCNHR
;
A
#
# COMPACT_ATOMS: atom_id res chain seq x y z
N SER A 1 -6.73 -37.07 8.75
CA SER A 1 -5.89 -37.04 9.97
C SER A 1 -4.73 -36.03 9.94
N CYS A 2 -4.90 -34.80 9.44
CA CYS A 2 -3.86 -33.74 9.61
C CYS A 2 -4.45 -32.36 10.02
N ARG A 3 -5.74 -32.26 10.38
CA ARG A 3 -6.40 -30.98 10.70
C ARG A 3 -6.07 -30.40 12.09
N GLU A 4 -5.36 -31.14 12.95
CA GLU A 4 -5.28 -30.83 14.38
C GLU A 4 -3.87 -30.50 14.93
N ALA A 5 -2.85 -30.32 14.08
CA ALA A 5 -1.48 -30.09 14.58
C ALA A 5 -1.17 -28.62 14.96
N SER A 6 -2.13 -27.70 14.90
CA SER A 6 -1.89 -26.29 15.21
C SER A 6 -3.05 -25.73 16.02
N GLY A 7 -3.04 -25.92 17.34
CA GLY A 7 -3.93 -25.22 18.29
C GLY A 7 -3.71 -23.71 18.35
N GLY A 8 -3.38 -23.07 17.23
CA GLY A 8 -3.19 -21.64 17.07
C GLY A 8 -3.80 -21.19 15.75
N ASN A 9 -4.46 -20.04 15.76
CA ASN A 9 -5.18 -19.51 14.61
C ASN A 9 -4.20 -19.27 13.44
N VAL A 10 -4.37 -20.00 12.33
CA VAL A 10 -3.56 -19.84 11.12
C VAL A 10 -4.17 -18.72 10.27
N THR A 11 -3.38 -17.71 9.92
CA THR A 11 -3.89 -16.56 9.15
C THR A 11 -3.07 -16.32 7.89
N ARG A 12 -3.76 -15.93 6.82
CA ARG A 12 -3.15 -15.44 5.59
C ARG A 12 -3.04 -13.92 5.67
N SER A 13 -1.83 -13.39 5.54
CA SER A 13 -1.59 -11.94 5.65
C SER A 13 -0.41 -11.52 4.76
N PRO A 14 -0.24 -10.21 4.49
CA PRO A 14 0.97 -9.72 3.84
C PRO A 14 2.23 -9.98 4.68
N GLY A 15 3.37 -10.18 4.01
CA GLY A 15 4.68 -10.40 4.65
C GLY A 15 5.10 -9.25 5.55
N SER A 16 4.75 -8.02 5.16
CA SER A 16 4.89 -6.83 5.98
C SER A 16 3.85 -6.81 7.11
N HIS A 17 4.32 -6.94 8.36
CA HIS A 17 3.54 -6.59 9.54
C HIS A 17 3.52 -5.06 9.69
N LEU A 18 2.90 -4.35 8.74
CA LEU A 18 2.36 -3.05 9.09
C LEU A 18 1.00 -3.32 9.75
N LEU A 19 0.94 -3.07 11.04
CA LEU A 19 -0.27 -2.58 11.70
C LEU A 19 -0.77 -1.34 10.94
N LEU A 20 -1.44 -1.56 9.81
CA LEU A 20 -2.54 -0.70 9.42
C LEU A 20 -3.73 -1.26 10.19
N HIS A 21 -3.85 -0.89 11.47
CA HIS A 21 -5.18 -0.76 12.03
C HIS A 21 -5.93 0.13 11.04
N GLN A 22 -6.87 -0.49 10.34
CA GLN A 22 -7.84 0.21 9.52
C GLN A 22 -8.70 1.01 10.49
N ASN A 23 -8.23 2.20 10.86
CA ASN A 23 -9.11 3.19 11.44
C ASN A 23 -9.75 3.91 10.26
N THR A 24 -11.04 3.63 10.07
CA THR A 24 -11.94 4.11 9.03
C THR A 24 -12.24 5.61 9.15
N SER A 25 -11.28 6.43 9.55
CA SER A 25 -11.47 7.85 9.85
C SER A 25 -10.47 8.69 9.07
N ASN A 26 -11.00 9.58 8.22
CA ASN A 26 -10.36 10.58 7.35
C ASN A 26 -9.28 11.46 8.05
N THR A 27 -8.18 10.86 8.49
CA THR A 27 -7.10 11.58 9.17
C THR A 27 -5.77 11.14 8.58
N VAL A 28 -4.97 12.12 8.19
CA VAL A 28 -3.56 11.95 7.82
C VAL A 28 -2.86 11.28 8.99
N THR A 29 -2.72 9.96 8.95
CA THR A 29 -2.06 9.20 10.00
C THR A 29 -0.57 9.16 9.70
N SER A 30 0.17 10.05 10.37
CA SER A 30 1.62 9.93 10.45
C SER A 30 1.94 8.73 11.35
N VAL A 31 2.01 7.53 10.79
CA VAL A 31 2.50 6.34 11.49
C VAL A 31 4.01 6.47 11.70
N THR A 32 4.41 6.94 12.88
CA THR A 32 5.81 6.94 13.31
C THR A 32 6.23 5.51 13.66
N ASN A 33 6.89 4.83 12.73
CA ASN A 33 7.79 3.73 13.06
C ASN A 33 9.22 4.23 12.86
N SER A 34 10.07 4.04 13.88
CA SER A 34 11.37 4.67 14.06
C SER A 34 12.36 4.35 12.92
N ASN A 35 12.25 5.09 11.82
CA ASN A 35 13.35 5.83 11.18
C ASN A 35 12.96 6.57 9.88
N HIS A 36 11.71 6.49 9.39
CA HIS A 36 11.35 7.21 8.16
C HIS A 36 9.90 7.71 8.21
N LYS A 37 9.70 9.03 8.11
CA LYS A 37 8.36 9.65 8.03
C LYS A 37 7.69 9.22 6.72
N VAL A 38 6.72 8.31 6.82
CA VAL A 38 5.89 7.88 5.69
C VAL A 38 4.61 8.67 5.80
N THR A 39 4.28 9.45 4.77
CA THR A 39 2.97 10.11 4.70
C THR A 39 2.09 9.26 3.80
N THR A 40 1.12 8.59 4.42
CA THR A 40 -0.02 8.00 3.73
C THR A 40 -1.02 9.11 3.44
N SER A 41 -1.54 9.17 2.22
CA SER A 41 -2.53 10.19 1.86
C SER A 41 -3.64 9.58 1.05
N SER A 42 -4.85 9.99 1.37
CA SER A 42 -6.04 9.60 0.65
C SER A 42 -6.12 10.36 -0.67
N VAL A 43 -6.49 9.66 -1.74
CA VAL A 43 -6.81 10.26 -3.04
C VAL A 43 -8.31 10.43 -3.11
N SER A 44 -8.76 11.63 -3.47
CA SER A 44 -10.19 11.93 -3.66
C SER A 44 -10.41 12.55 -5.03
N ALA A 45 -11.32 11.97 -5.81
CA ALA A 45 -11.79 12.54 -7.06
C ALA A 45 -12.94 13.50 -6.79
N THR A 46 -12.85 14.72 -7.33
CA THR A 46 -13.91 15.72 -7.20
C THR A 46 -14.20 16.36 -8.56
N PRO A 47 -15.45 16.74 -8.84
CA PRO A 47 -15.75 17.53 -10.03
C PRO A 47 -15.04 18.87 -9.95
N ASN A 48 -14.46 19.29 -11.06
CA ASN A 48 -13.87 20.61 -11.24
C ASN A 48 -15.00 21.62 -11.48
N PRO A 49 -15.20 22.64 -10.64
CA PRO A 49 -16.20 23.68 -10.86
C PRO A 49 -15.76 24.59 -12.01
N LEU A 50 -15.97 24.13 -13.24
CA LEU A 50 -15.68 24.85 -14.47
C LEU A 50 -16.82 25.83 -14.75
N GLY A 51 -16.89 26.96 -14.03
CA GLY A 51 -17.98 27.91 -14.27
C GLY A 51 -18.15 29.11 -13.34
N THR A 52 -17.40 29.24 -12.25
CA THR A 52 -17.56 30.38 -11.34
C THR A 52 -16.21 31.01 -11.02
N ALA A 53 -16.14 32.33 -11.16
CA ALA A 53 -14.94 33.15 -11.15
C ALA A 53 -13.90 32.76 -10.06
N GLY A 54 -12.67 32.48 -10.49
CA GLY A 54 -11.48 32.84 -9.71
C GLY A 54 -10.66 31.74 -9.05
N SER A 55 -10.82 30.46 -9.36
CA SER A 55 -9.96 29.41 -8.76
C SER A 55 -9.47 28.39 -9.78
N HIS A 56 -8.60 28.84 -10.69
CA HIS A 56 -7.84 27.92 -11.54
C HIS A 56 -6.96 27.03 -10.65
N ARG A 57 -7.22 25.72 -10.67
CA ARG A 57 -6.42 24.75 -9.91
C ARG A 57 -5.24 24.31 -10.77
N GLU A 58 -4.03 24.48 -10.28
CA GLU A 58 -2.82 24.08 -10.98
C GLU A 58 -2.44 22.64 -10.60
N CYS A 59 -2.07 21.84 -11.60
CA CYS A 59 -1.63 20.47 -11.39
C CYS A 59 -0.19 20.45 -10.87
N ALA A 60 0.03 19.86 -9.70
CA ALA A 60 1.36 19.76 -9.10
C ALA A 60 2.36 18.92 -9.91
N GLY A 61 1.89 18.02 -10.78
CA GLY A 61 2.75 17.16 -11.61
C GLY A 61 3.25 17.80 -12.90
N CYS A 62 2.48 18.73 -13.50
CA CYS A 62 2.80 19.31 -14.82
C CYS A 62 2.74 20.84 -14.86
N SER A 63 2.39 21.48 -13.74
CA SER A 63 2.27 22.94 -13.57
C SER A 63 1.29 23.61 -14.53
N LYS A 64 0.37 22.84 -15.13
CA LYS A 64 -0.70 23.36 -16.00
C LYS A 64 -2.01 23.46 -15.23
N VAL A 65 -2.86 24.38 -15.64
CA VAL A 65 -4.22 24.52 -15.11
C VAL A 65 -5.05 23.29 -15.45
N ILE A 66 -5.76 22.77 -14.46
CA ILE A 66 -6.68 21.65 -14.62
C ILE A 66 -7.99 22.16 -15.22
N THR A 67 -8.21 21.83 -16.50
CA THR A 67 -9.42 22.16 -17.25
C THR A 67 -10.38 20.97 -17.38
N GLU A 68 -9.96 19.79 -16.92
CA GLU A 68 -10.75 18.56 -16.95
C GLU A 68 -12.02 18.67 -16.07
N ARG A 69 -13.03 17.85 -16.38
CA ARG A 69 -14.29 17.78 -15.61
C ARG A 69 -14.05 17.27 -14.19
N PHE A 70 -13.07 16.41 -14.00
CA PHE A 70 -12.72 15.83 -12.71
C PHE A 70 -11.27 16.14 -12.40
N LEU A 71 -10.95 16.20 -11.11
CA LEU A 71 -9.59 16.40 -10.63
C LEU A 71 -9.36 15.56 -9.38
N LEU A 72 -8.10 15.19 -9.16
CA LEU A 72 -7.68 14.45 -7.99
C LEU A 72 -7.09 15.41 -6.96
N ARG A 73 -7.49 15.24 -5.70
CA ARG A 73 -6.87 15.90 -4.55
C ARG A 73 -6.07 14.89 -3.75
N ALA A 74 -4.78 15.15 -3.56
CA ALA A 74 -3.89 14.35 -2.74
C ALA A 74 -2.70 15.18 -2.27
N LEU A 75 -2.20 14.91 -1.05
CA LEU A 75 -1.08 15.65 -0.44
C LEU A 75 -1.34 17.17 -0.37
N ASP A 76 -2.60 17.56 -0.12
CA ASP A 76 -3.07 18.96 -0.14
C ASP A 76 -2.86 19.70 -1.47
N LEU A 77 -2.60 18.96 -2.55
CA LEU A 77 -2.37 19.46 -3.91
C LEU A 77 -3.41 18.90 -4.89
N PHE A 78 -3.50 19.53 -6.06
CA PHE A 78 -4.38 19.11 -7.16
C PHE A 78 -3.59 18.46 -8.29
N TRP A 79 -4.21 17.46 -8.92
CA TRP A 79 -3.58 16.66 -9.95
C TRP A 79 -4.60 16.31 -11.05
N HIS A 80 -4.12 16.22 -12.29
CA HIS A 80 -4.84 15.49 -13.35
C HIS A 80 -4.88 14.00 -13.04
N GLU A 81 -5.87 13.30 -13.59
CA GLU A 81 -5.96 11.84 -13.51
C GLU A 81 -4.72 11.15 -14.09
N ASP A 82 -4.17 11.72 -15.16
CA ASP A 82 -2.97 11.22 -15.84
C ASP A 82 -1.66 11.59 -15.14
N CYS A 83 -1.66 12.65 -14.34
CA CYS A 83 -0.44 13.18 -13.70
C CYS A 83 -0.16 12.52 -12.35
N LEU A 84 -1.19 12.06 -11.63
CA LEU A 84 -1.01 11.38 -10.34
C LEU A 84 -0.71 9.89 -10.55
N LYS A 85 0.56 9.58 -10.78
CA LYS A 85 1.05 8.23 -11.06
C LYS A 85 2.17 7.79 -10.12
N CYS A 86 2.35 6.48 -10.00
CA CYS A 86 3.45 5.89 -9.25
C CYS A 86 4.78 6.19 -9.96
N GLY A 87 5.77 6.70 -9.23
CA GLY A 87 7.12 6.92 -9.75
C GLY A 87 7.91 5.65 -10.10
N CYS A 88 7.37 4.46 -9.84
CA CYS A 88 8.00 3.18 -10.18
C CYS A 88 7.24 2.35 -11.22
N CYS A 89 5.90 2.34 -11.19
CA CYS A 89 5.09 1.59 -12.16
C CYS A 89 4.34 2.42 -13.19
N ASP A 90 4.37 3.75 -13.11
CA ASP A 90 3.57 4.68 -13.92
C ASP A 90 2.04 4.45 -13.87
N CYS A 91 1.61 3.51 -13.04
CA CYS A 91 0.23 3.18 -12.76
C CYS A 91 -0.49 4.39 -12.13
N ARG A 92 -1.72 4.66 -12.60
CA ARG A 92 -2.57 5.78 -12.16
C ARG A 92 -3.04 5.54 -10.74
N LEU A 93 -2.63 6.39 -9.80
CA LEU A 93 -2.92 6.20 -8.38
C LEU A 93 -4.39 6.50 -8.04
N GLY A 94 -5.08 7.31 -8.84
CA GLY A 94 -6.53 7.54 -8.70
C GLY A 94 -7.37 6.28 -8.95
N GLU A 95 -6.90 5.36 -9.80
CA GLU A 95 -7.63 4.14 -10.17
C GLU A 95 -7.23 2.93 -9.32
N VAL A 96 -5.93 2.80 -8.99
CA VAL A 96 -5.38 1.60 -8.33
C VAL A 96 -5.75 1.53 -6.83
N GLY A 97 -6.13 2.65 -6.21
CA GLY A 97 -6.72 2.65 -4.88
C GLY A 97 -6.78 4.04 -4.24
N SER A 98 -7.58 4.18 -3.19
CA SER A 98 -7.79 5.48 -2.52
C SER A 98 -6.62 5.95 -1.65
N THR A 99 -5.48 5.25 -1.63
CA THR A 99 -4.34 5.59 -0.78
C THR A 99 -3.04 5.58 -1.57
N LEU A 100 -2.24 6.63 -1.41
CA LEU A 100 -0.88 6.71 -1.93
C LEU A 100 0.15 6.82 -0.80
N TYR A 101 1.39 6.49 -1.11
CA TYR A 101 2.50 6.47 -0.17
C TYR A 101 3.58 7.43 -0.68
N THR A 102 4.09 8.28 0.21
CA THR A 102 5.22 9.15 -0.12
C THR A 102 6.44 8.81 0.73
N LYS A 103 7.59 8.66 0.07
CA LYS A 103 8.89 8.47 0.71
C LYS A 103 10.00 8.89 -0.24
N ALA A 104 11.05 9.53 0.29
CA ALA A 104 12.21 9.99 -0.49
C ALA A 104 11.83 10.82 -1.73
N ASN A 105 10.85 11.73 -1.57
CA ASN A 105 10.31 12.57 -2.65
C ASN A 105 9.62 11.80 -3.81
N LEU A 106 9.32 10.52 -3.63
CA LEU A 106 8.58 9.71 -4.60
C LEU A 106 7.15 9.46 -4.12
N ILE A 107 6.20 9.55 -5.05
CA ILE A 107 4.81 9.12 -4.88
C ILE A 107 4.70 7.69 -5.40
N LEU A 108 4.28 6.74 -4.56
CA LEU A 108 4.30 5.32 -4.85
C LEU A 108 2.95 4.66 -4.60
N CYS A 109 2.66 3.64 -5.41
CA CYS A 109 1.56 2.73 -5.13
C CYS A 109 1.89 1.84 -3.91
N LYS A 110 0.87 1.27 -3.26
CA LYS A 110 1.05 0.36 -2.12
C LYS A 110 2.03 -0.77 -2.43
N ARG A 111 1.95 -1.36 -3.63
CA ARG A 111 2.78 -2.49 -4.05
C ARG A 111 4.26 -2.11 -4.13
N ASP A 112 4.59 -1.02 -4.83
CA ASP A 112 5.97 -0.55 -4.97
C ASP A 112 6.53 -0.01 -3.66
N TYR A 113 5.71 0.66 -2.87
CA TYR A 113 6.10 1.09 -1.54
C TYR A 113 6.50 -0.11 -0.67
N LEU A 114 5.69 -1.17 -0.60
CA LEU A 114 6.04 -2.37 0.14
C LEU A 114 7.25 -3.08 -0.46
N ARG A 115 7.39 -3.14 -1.78
CA ARG A 115 8.55 -3.74 -2.45
C ARG A 115 9.87 -3.06 -2.11
N LEU A 116 9.88 -1.72 -2.06
CA LEU A 116 11.10 -0.94 -1.83
C LEU A 116 11.39 -0.70 -0.35
N PHE A 117 10.35 -0.57 0.48
CA PHE A 117 10.46 -0.06 1.83
C PHE A 117 9.73 -0.88 2.89
N GLY A 118 9.02 -1.93 2.49
CA GLY A 118 8.37 -2.82 3.42
C GLY A 118 9.39 -3.71 4.14
N THR A 119 9.06 -4.09 5.37
CA THR A 119 9.86 -5.02 6.15
C THR A 119 9.77 -6.42 5.54
N THR A 120 10.92 -6.98 5.14
CA THR A 120 11.02 -8.36 4.70
C THR A 120 11.06 -9.31 5.88
N GLY A 121 10.63 -10.56 5.67
CA GLY A 121 10.68 -11.63 6.68
C GLY A 121 11.57 -12.79 6.22
N TYR A 122 11.65 -13.84 7.04
CA TYR A 122 12.27 -15.11 6.67
C TYR A 122 11.26 -16.23 6.80
N CYS A 123 11.25 -17.14 5.83
CA CYS A 123 10.41 -18.33 5.87
C CYS A 123 10.98 -19.35 6.85
N ALA A 124 10.20 -19.76 7.85
CA ALA A 124 10.64 -20.72 8.87
C ALA A 124 10.83 -22.17 8.34
N ALA A 125 10.40 -22.45 7.11
CA ALA A 125 10.55 -23.78 6.49
C ALA A 125 11.72 -23.86 5.49
N CYS A 126 12.02 -22.79 4.75
CA CYS A 126 13.08 -22.81 3.73
C CYS A 126 14.22 -21.83 4.00
N ASN A 127 14.14 -21.03 5.07
CA ASN A 127 15.11 -20.01 5.49
C ASN A 127 15.42 -18.95 4.43
N LYS A 128 14.60 -18.84 3.38
CA LYS A 128 14.72 -17.79 2.35
C LYS A 128 13.97 -16.53 2.78
N VAL A 129 14.43 -15.40 2.23
CA VAL A 129 13.81 -14.09 2.43
C VAL A 129 12.42 -14.06 1.79
N ILE A 130 11.44 -13.58 2.56
CA ILE A 130 10.09 -13.27 2.12
C ILE A 130 10.01 -11.77 1.81
N PRO A 131 9.76 -11.35 0.56
CA PRO A 131 9.49 -9.97 0.21
C PRO A 131 8.27 -9.42 0.95
N ALA A 132 8.32 -8.14 1.33
CA ALA A 132 7.29 -7.50 2.14
C ALA A 132 5.89 -7.43 1.47
N PHE A 133 5.84 -7.51 0.15
CA PHE A 133 4.61 -7.52 -0.65
C PHE A 133 4.04 -8.93 -0.87
N GLU A 134 4.81 -9.98 -0.55
CA GLU A 134 4.37 -11.36 -0.75
C GLU A 134 3.31 -11.75 0.30
N MET A 135 2.34 -12.58 -0.10
CA MET A 135 1.41 -13.17 0.84
C MET A 135 2.06 -14.33 1.59
N VAL A 136 1.82 -14.39 2.89
CA VAL A 136 2.40 -15.40 3.77
C VAL A 136 1.35 -16.09 4.61
N MET A 137 1.67 -17.30 5.03
CA MET A 137 0.96 -17.99 6.11
C MET A 137 1.65 -17.72 7.44
N ARG A 138 0.87 -17.35 8.45
CA ARG A 138 1.35 -17.17 9.82
C ARG A 138 0.76 -18.25 10.71
N ALA A 139 1.63 -18.91 11.46
CA ALA A 139 1.24 -19.87 12.48
C ALA A 139 2.11 -19.61 13.72
N LYS A 140 1.46 -19.26 14.84
CA LYS A 140 2.15 -18.81 16.06
C LYS A 140 3.10 -17.64 15.76
N SER A 141 4.39 -17.76 16.09
CA SER A 141 5.44 -16.77 15.81
C SER A 141 6.10 -16.91 14.45
N ASN A 142 5.72 -17.92 13.66
CA ASN A 142 6.42 -18.27 12.43
C ASN A 142 5.69 -17.79 11.19
N VAL A 143 6.48 -17.47 10.17
CA VAL A 143 6.01 -17.00 8.86
C VAL A 143 6.50 -17.98 7.79
N TYR A 144 5.62 -18.30 6.85
CA TYR A 144 5.90 -19.24 5.77
C TYR A 144 5.44 -18.64 4.44
N HIS A 145 6.18 -18.90 3.35
CA HIS A 145 5.61 -18.73 2.01
C HIS A 145 4.34 -19.59 1.90
N LEU A 146 3.41 -19.21 1.03
CA LEU A 146 2.24 -20.06 0.72
C LEU A 146 2.68 -21.45 0.25
N GLU A 147 3.77 -21.49 -0.53
CA GLU A 147 4.38 -22.72 -1.02
C GLU A 147 5.26 -23.44 0.01
N CYS A 148 5.49 -22.90 1.21
CA CYS A 148 6.26 -23.59 2.25
C CYS A 148 5.40 -24.04 3.42
N PHE A 149 4.11 -23.68 3.42
CA PHE A 149 3.17 -24.15 4.43
C PHE A 149 2.65 -25.53 4.04
N ALA A 150 3.14 -26.56 4.72
CA ALA A 150 2.70 -27.94 4.56
C ALA A 150 2.75 -28.65 5.92
N CYS A 151 1.89 -29.66 6.09
CA CYS A 151 1.90 -30.48 7.28
C CYS A 151 3.24 -31.23 7.40
N GLN A 152 3.92 -31.09 8.53
CA GLN A 152 5.22 -31.73 8.75
C GLN A 152 5.15 -33.27 8.84
N GLN A 153 3.96 -33.83 9.09
CA GLN A 153 3.77 -35.29 9.17
C GLN A 153 3.40 -35.92 7.82
N CYS A 154 2.52 -35.27 7.06
CA CYS A 154 1.95 -35.84 5.84
C CYS A 154 2.39 -35.12 4.55
N ASN A 155 3.20 -34.06 4.66
CA ASN A 155 3.64 -33.16 3.58
C ASN A 155 2.51 -32.63 2.67
N HIS A 156 1.27 -32.73 3.14
CA HIS A 156 0.09 -32.24 2.45
C HIS A 156 -0.09 -30.75 2.71
N ARG A 157 -0.57 -30.03 1.71
CA ARG A 157 -0.75 -28.58 1.69
C ARG A 157 -2.17 -28.18 2.03
#